data_AF-A0A349GMK1-F1
#
_entry.id   AF-A0A349GMK1-F1
#
_cell.length_a   1.000
_cell.length_b   1.000
_cell.length_c   1.000
_cell.angle_alpha   90.00
_cell.angle_beta   90.00
_cell.angle_gamma   90.00
#
_symmetry.space_group_name_H-M   'P 1'
#
loop_
_entity.id
_entity.type
_entity.pdbx_description
1 polymer ?
#
loop_
_entity_poly.entity_id
_entity_poly.type
_entity_poly.pdbx_seq_one_letter_code
_entity_poly.pdbx_strand_id
1 'polypeptide(L)'
;EMSHRSKEYKAIIDECEALLRKTMSIPDNYKVLFLQGGASSQFAMIPLNLMNKTGKADFVITGQWANKAYQEAAKLCGAENCNVIASSKDKTFSYIPELDKSKFNPTADYFHICQNNTIYGTRWAELPDTGNVPLVADLSSCILSEPVDVSKYGVIYAGAQKNMGPAGLTVVIIREDLIGNAKEGTPTMFDYKTQADNGSMYNTPPTYGIYILKLVLEWIQDKGGLEAMKELNEKKAKIIYDFLDSSAMFKPTVQGKDRSLMNVPFVTGNDELDAKFVAEAKKAGFINIKGHRSVGGMRASIYNAMPIEGVEKLVEFMKKFEAENA
;
A
#
# COMPACT_ATOMS: atom_id res chain seq x y z
N GLU A 1 1.71 0.40 -29.58
CA GLU A 1 2.22 -0.73 -28.77
C GLU A 1 3.60 -1.12 -29.29
N MET A 2 4.58 -1.34 -28.41
CA MET A 2 5.91 -1.87 -28.79
C MET A 2 5.98 -3.36 -28.45
N SER A 3 6.70 -4.16 -29.24
CA SER A 3 6.96 -5.54 -28.87
C SER A 3 7.77 -5.58 -27.57
N HIS A 4 7.30 -6.32 -26.57
CA HIS A 4 8.02 -6.49 -25.31
C HIS A 4 9.32 -7.30 -25.43
N ARG A 5 9.60 -7.85 -26.63
CA ARG A 5 10.86 -8.53 -26.96
C ARG A 5 11.83 -7.65 -27.75
N SER A 6 11.41 -6.44 -28.12
CA SER A 6 12.27 -5.48 -28.82
C SER A 6 13.38 -4.96 -27.91
N LYS A 7 14.51 -4.53 -28.49
CA LYS A 7 15.63 -3.95 -27.71
C LYS A 7 15.20 -2.66 -27.03
N GLU A 8 14.35 -1.89 -27.70
CA GLU A 8 13.82 -0.61 -27.25
C GLU A 8 12.95 -0.79 -26.01
N TYR A 9 12.04 -1.78 -26.00
CA TYR A 9 11.27 -2.07 -24.79
C TYR A 9 12.11 -2.67 -23.68
N LYS A 10 13.07 -3.55 -24.02
CA LYS A 10 13.97 -4.14 -23.02
C LYS A 10 14.72 -3.05 -22.23
N ALA A 11 15.19 -2.02 -22.92
CA ALA A 11 15.81 -0.86 -22.26
C ALA A 11 14.85 -0.18 -21.26
N ILE A 12 13.57 0.00 -21.61
CA ILE A 12 12.57 0.62 -20.72
C ILE A 12 12.38 -0.17 -19.42
N ILE A 13 12.21 -1.49 -19.50
CA ILE A 13 11.99 -2.32 -18.31
C ILE A 13 13.26 -2.44 -17.47
N ASP A 14 14.43 -2.59 -18.11
CA ASP A 14 15.72 -2.66 -17.41
C ASP A 14 16.02 -1.33 -16.66
N GLU A 15 15.79 -0.18 -17.31
CA GLU A 15 15.92 1.15 -16.70
C GLU A 15 14.94 1.35 -15.55
N CYS A 16 13.68 0.91 -15.73
CA CYS A 16 12.65 0.98 -14.68
C CYS A 16 13.06 0.17 -13.44
N GLU A 17 13.53 -1.07 -13.63
CA GLU A 17 14.05 -1.90 -12.54
C GLU A 17 15.25 -1.23 -11.85
N ALA A 18 16.24 -0.77 -12.62
CA ALA A 18 17.43 -0.14 -12.08
C ALA A 18 17.10 1.13 -11.27
N LEU A 19 16.19 1.98 -11.79
CA LEU A 19 15.72 3.17 -11.09
C LEU A 19 14.96 2.82 -9.81
N LEU A 20 14.11 1.80 -9.84
CA LEU A 20 13.38 1.37 -8.65
C LEU A 20 14.34 0.84 -7.58
N ARG A 21 15.31 0.01 -7.98
CA ARG A 21 16.38 -0.50 -7.10
C ARG A 21 17.16 0.64 -6.45
N LYS A 22 17.60 1.61 -7.25
CA LYS A 22 18.30 2.80 -6.76
C LYS A 22 17.43 3.62 -5.80
N THR A 23 16.16 3.85 -6.16
CA THR A 23 15.24 4.71 -5.41
C THR A 23 14.93 4.13 -4.03
N MET A 24 14.68 2.83 -3.95
CA MET A 24 14.33 2.15 -2.70
C MET A 24 15.53 1.48 -2.01
N SER A 25 16.75 1.64 -2.53
CA SER A 25 17.93 0.92 -2.05
C SER A 25 17.70 -0.60 -1.95
N ILE A 26 17.09 -1.19 -2.98
CA ILE A 26 16.75 -2.62 -3.03
C ILE A 26 18.05 -3.44 -3.10
N PRO A 27 18.31 -4.33 -2.14
CA PRO A 27 19.51 -5.16 -2.16
C PRO A 27 19.55 -6.13 -3.36
N ASP A 28 20.75 -6.55 -3.75
CA ASP A 28 20.96 -7.43 -4.91
C ASP A 28 20.33 -8.82 -4.75
N ASN A 29 20.15 -9.30 -3.52
CA ASN A 29 19.51 -10.58 -3.21
C ASN A 29 17.96 -10.55 -3.27
N TYR A 30 17.38 -9.57 -3.96
CA TYR A 30 15.95 -9.45 -4.23
C TYR A 30 15.69 -9.42 -5.73
N LYS A 31 14.58 -10.04 -6.16
CA LYS A 31 14.00 -9.82 -7.49
C LYS A 31 12.94 -8.72 -7.44
N VAL A 32 12.91 -7.92 -8.49
CA VAL A 32 11.84 -6.95 -8.77
C VAL A 32 11.01 -7.52 -9.91
N LEU A 33 9.71 -7.72 -9.66
CA LEU A 33 8.76 -8.29 -10.61
C LEU A 33 7.70 -7.26 -10.99
N PHE A 34 7.39 -7.17 -12.28
CA PHE A 34 6.37 -6.30 -12.85
C PHE A 34 5.19 -7.14 -13.37
N LEU A 35 4.16 -7.27 -12.56
CA LEU A 35 3.07 -8.23 -12.75
C LEU A 35 1.74 -7.54 -13.08
N GLN A 36 0.78 -8.32 -13.60
CA GLN A 36 -0.61 -7.90 -13.78
C GLN A 36 -1.49 -8.38 -12.61
N GLY A 37 -2.81 -8.13 -12.69
CA GLY A 37 -3.80 -8.65 -11.74
C GLY A 37 -3.99 -7.83 -10.45
N GLY A 38 -3.19 -6.77 -10.27
CA GLY A 38 -3.27 -5.92 -9.08
C GLY A 38 -2.78 -6.59 -7.81
N ALA A 39 -2.82 -5.85 -6.69
CA ALA A 39 -2.48 -6.38 -5.37
C ALA A 39 -3.39 -7.56 -4.96
N SER A 40 -4.62 -7.64 -5.48
CA SER A 40 -5.54 -8.73 -5.17
C SER A 40 -5.09 -10.08 -5.72
N SER A 41 -4.43 -10.14 -6.89
CA SER A 41 -3.80 -11.39 -7.33
C SER A 41 -2.67 -11.83 -6.40
N GLN A 42 -1.96 -10.89 -5.77
CA GLN A 42 -0.90 -11.21 -4.80
C GLN A 42 -1.45 -11.88 -3.54
N PHE A 43 -2.70 -11.59 -3.15
CA PHE A 43 -3.37 -12.29 -2.04
C PHE A 43 -3.48 -13.81 -2.27
N ALA A 44 -3.50 -14.25 -3.54
CA ALA A 44 -3.45 -15.67 -3.90
C ALA A 44 -2.03 -16.15 -4.21
N MET A 45 -1.21 -15.36 -4.93
CA MET A 45 0.15 -15.76 -5.29
C MET A 45 1.04 -15.97 -4.06
N ILE A 46 0.95 -15.11 -3.05
CA ILE A 46 1.75 -15.20 -1.82
C ILE A 46 1.56 -16.55 -1.12
N PRO A 47 0.34 -16.96 -0.71
CA PRO A 47 0.17 -18.26 -0.04
C PRO A 47 0.52 -19.44 -0.94
N LEU A 48 0.24 -19.39 -2.25
CA LEU A 48 0.61 -20.46 -3.18
C LEU A 48 2.13 -20.64 -3.34
N ASN A 49 2.90 -19.56 -3.21
CA ASN A 49 4.35 -19.60 -3.36
C ASN A 49 5.09 -19.77 -2.04
N LEU A 50 4.58 -19.23 -0.93
CA LEU A 50 5.32 -19.16 0.33
C LEU A 50 4.86 -20.17 1.37
N MET A 51 3.59 -20.62 1.38
CA MET A 51 3.10 -21.61 2.37
C MET A 51 3.54 -23.04 1.97
N ASN A 52 4.85 -23.26 1.91
CA ASN A 52 5.49 -24.45 1.36
C ASN A 52 6.37 -25.22 2.36
N LYS A 53 6.74 -24.66 3.53
CA LYS A 53 7.56 -25.40 4.52
C LYS A 53 6.67 -26.00 5.59
N THR A 54 5.95 -25.15 6.32
CA THR A 54 4.99 -25.61 7.36
C THR A 54 3.55 -25.48 6.91
N GLY A 55 3.31 -24.72 5.85
CA GLY A 55 1.99 -24.43 5.34
C GLY A 55 1.23 -23.47 6.25
N LYS A 56 1.88 -22.70 7.12
CA LYS A 56 1.24 -21.80 8.10
C LYS A 56 1.64 -20.35 7.89
N ALA A 57 0.76 -19.41 8.19
CA ALA A 57 1.03 -17.98 8.09
C ALA A 57 0.36 -17.19 9.21
N ASP A 58 1.02 -16.12 9.64
CA ASP A 58 0.51 -15.16 10.62
C ASP A 58 -0.01 -13.90 9.91
N PHE A 59 -1.10 -13.32 10.41
CA PHE A 59 -1.72 -12.11 9.87
C PHE A 59 -2.07 -11.10 10.96
N VAL A 60 -1.88 -9.81 10.68
CA VAL A 60 -2.46 -8.72 11.48
C VAL A 60 -3.51 -7.98 10.67
N ILE A 61 -4.76 -8.02 11.14
CA ILE A 61 -5.90 -7.45 10.42
C ILE A 61 -6.16 -6.02 10.88
N THR A 62 -5.49 -5.07 10.24
CA THR A 62 -5.62 -3.62 10.50
C THR A 62 -6.53 -2.91 9.51
N GLY A 63 -7.27 -3.65 8.68
CA GLY A 63 -8.17 -3.07 7.69
C GLY A 63 -8.63 -4.06 6.64
N GLN A 64 -9.34 -3.54 5.65
CA GLN A 64 -10.02 -4.32 4.60
C GLN A 64 -9.04 -5.10 3.73
N TRP A 65 -7.85 -4.56 3.46
CA TRP A 65 -6.87 -5.18 2.58
C TRP A 65 -6.17 -6.35 3.25
N ALA A 66 -5.74 -6.18 4.51
CA ALA A 66 -5.23 -7.29 5.32
C ALA A 66 -6.29 -8.39 5.51
N ASN A 67 -7.55 -8.02 5.76
CA ASN A 67 -8.64 -9.00 5.87
C ASN A 67 -8.85 -9.80 4.57
N LYS A 68 -8.77 -9.15 3.40
CA LYS A 68 -8.89 -9.84 2.10
C LYS A 68 -7.70 -10.75 1.81
N ALA A 69 -6.49 -10.33 2.17
CA ALA A 69 -5.30 -11.17 2.05
C ALA A 69 -5.42 -12.44 2.91
N TYR A 70 -5.83 -12.29 4.17
CA TYR A 70 -6.14 -13.40 5.07
C TYR A 70 -7.22 -14.33 4.49
N GLN A 71 -8.33 -13.77 3.99
CA GLN A 71 -9.44 -14.56 3.45
C GLN A 71 -9.03 -15.41 2.25
N GLU A 72 -8.21 -14.87 1.34
CA GLU A 72 -7.75 -15.63 0.18
C GLU A 72 -6.75 -16.73 0.59
N ALA A 73 -5.84 -16.46 1.53
CA ALA A 73 -4.94 -17.47 2.08
C ALA A 73 -5.72 -18.58 2.82
N ALA A 74 -6.67 -18.23 3.68
CA ALA A 74 -7.51 -19.19 4.40
C ALA A 74 -8.32 -20.08 3.44
N LYS A 75 -8.84 -19.51 2.35
CA LYS A 75 -9.56 -20.23 1.31
C LYS A 75 -8.67 -21.22 0.55
N LEU A 76 -7.43 -20.84 0.25
CA LEU A 76 -6.51 -21.67 -0.57
C LEU A 76 -5.72 -22.70 0.26
N CYS A 77 -5.44 -22.38 1.52
CA CYS A 77 -4.52 -23.14 2.36
C CYS A 77 -5.14 -23.67 3.66
N GLY A 78 -6.42 -23.41 3.92
CA GLY A 78 -7.10 -23.78 5.17
C GLY A 78 -7.05 -22.66 6.21
N ALA A 79 -8.19 -22.37 6.84
CA ALA A 79 -8.27 -21.32 7.85
C ALA A 79 -7.49 -21.67 9.12
N GLU A 80 -7.40 -22.96 9.46
CA GLU A 80 -6.60 -23.52 10.55
C GLU A 80 -5.09 -23.27 10.40
N ASN A 81 -4.65 -22.97 9.18
CA ASN A 81 -3.26 -22.67 8.85
C ASN A 81 -2.97 -21.16 8.81
N CYS A 82 -4.00 -20.31 8.95
CA CYS A 82 -3.87 -18.86 8.91
C CYS A 82 -4.20 -18.28 10.29
N ASN A 83 -3.16 -17.94 11.05
CA ASN A 83 -3.27 -17.45 12.41
C ASN A 83 -3.46 -15.92 12.42
N VAL A 84 -4.57 -15.45 12.98
CA VAL A 84 -4.84 -14.00 13.14
C VAL A 84 -4.29 -13.56 14.50
N ILE A 85 -3.12 -12.92 14.48
CA ILE A 85 -2.38 -12.52 15.67
C ILE A 85 -3.09 -11.39 16.43
N ALA A 86 -3.58 -10.41 15.68
CA ALA A 86 -4.26 -9.24 16.21
C ALA A 86 -5.15 -8.59 15.14
N SER A 87 -6.12 -7.79 15.59
CA SER A 87 -6.95 -6.98 14.72
C SER A 87 -7.43 -5.73 15.45
N SER A 88 -7.57 -4.62 14.72
CA SER A 88 -8.21 -3.38 15.22
C SER A 88 -9.67 -3.24 14.78
N LYS A 89 -10.31 -4.34 14.35
CA LYS A 89 -11.71 -4.37 13.90
C LYS A 89 -12.69 -3.87 14.97
N ASP A 90 -12.37 -4.07 16.25
CA ASP A 90 -13.16 -3.65 17.41
C ASP A 90 -13.43 -2.13 17.45
N LYS A 91 -12.55 -1.31 16.87
CA LYS A 91 -12.75 0.14 16.71
C LYS A 91 -12.72 0.58 15.26
N THR A 92 -13.28 -0.22 14.35
CA THR A 92 -13.36 0.11 12.92
C THR A 92 -11.99 0.44 12.32
N PHE A 93 -10.97 -0.30 12.75
CA PHE A 93 -9.59 -0.20 12.27
C PHE A 93 -8.94 1.18 12.44
N SER A 94 -9.36 1.94 13.46
CA SER A 94 -8.88 3.29 13.78
C SER A 94 -7.51 3.36 14.47
N TYR A 95 -6.84 2.22 14.68
CA TYR A 95 -5.51 2.11 15.28
C TYR A 95 -4.74 0.89 14.74
N ILE A 96 -3.42 0.85 14.96
CA ILE A 96 -2.60 -0.34 14.80
C ILE A 96 -2.52 -1.05 16.16
N PRO A 97 -2.91 -2.32 16.27
CA PRO A 97 -2.92 -3.00 17.55
C PRO A 97 -1.50 -3.27 18.06
N GLU A 98 -1.29 -3.09 19.36
CA GLU A 98 -0.08 -3.57 20.02
C GLU A 98 0.00 -5.10 19.92
N LEU A 99 1.18 -5.61 19.58
CA LEU A 99 1.36 -7.02 19.24
C LEU A 99 1.92 -7.81 20.43
N ASP A 100 1.26 -8.92 20.73
CA ASP A 100 1.72 -9.90 21.71
C ASP A 100 2.56 -10.98 21.02
N LYS A 101 3.89 -10.90 21.20
CA LYS A 101 4.85 -11.84 20.61
C LYS A 101 4.58 -13.30 21.00
N SER A 102 3.92 -13.57 22.12
CA SER A 102 3.59 -14.95 22.54
C SER A 102 2.58 -15.63 21.61
N LYS A 103 1.85 -14.85 20.80
CA LYS A 103 0.89 -15.37 19.81
C LYS A 103 1.52 -15.68 18.46
N PHE A 104 2.75 -15.22 18.23
CA PHE A 104 3.44 -15.39 16.95
C PHE A 104 3.78 -16.86 16.78
N ASN A 105 3.56 -17.41 15.58
CA ASN A 105 3.98 -18.76 15.26
C ASN A 105 5.44 -18.73 14.77
N PRO A 106 6.41 -19.23 15.56
CA PRO A 106 7.82 -19.19 15.18
C PRO A 106 8.16 -20.07 13.97
N THR A 107 7.22 -20.91 13.55
CA THR A 107 7.34 -21.80 12.39
C THR A 107 6.50 -21.37 11.20
N ALA A 108 5.84 -20.21 11.26
CA ALA A 108 5.10 -19.66 10.12
C ALA A 108 6.02 -19.43 8.93
N ASP A 109 5.51 -19.70 7.74
CA ASP A 109 6.21 -19.47 6.47
C ASP A 109 6.31 -17.99 6.12
N TYR A 110 5.34 -17.18 6.60
CA TYR A 110 5.41 -15.71 6.56
C TYR A 110 4.49 -15.06 7.61
N PHE A 111 4.75 -13.77 7.83
CA PHE A 111 3.92 -12.87 8.64
C PHE A 111 3.43 -11.73 7.74
N HIS A 112 2.11 -11.49 7.68
CA HIS A 112 1.51 -10.53 6.74
C HIS A 112 0.94 -9.28 7.42
N ILE A 113 1.24 -8.13 6.85
CA ILE A 113 0.62 -6.83 7.19
C ILE A 113 0.15 -6.07 5.96
N CYS A 114 -0.77 -5.13 6.16
CA CYS A 114 -1.01 -4.01 5.25
C CYS A 114 -0.39 -2.76 5.87
N GLN A 115 0.68 -2.21 5.28
CA GLN A 115 1.47 -1.16 5.91
C GLN A 115 0.72 0.18 5.99
N ASN A 116 -0.17 0.46 5.03
CA ASN A 116 -1.06 1.63 5.05
C ASN A 116 -2.49 1.26 4.65
N ASN A 117 -3.43 1.44 5.57
CA ASN A 117 -4.83 1.06 5.41
C ASN A 117 -5.64 2.20 4.79
N THR A 118 -5.56 2.35 3.46
CA THR A 118 -6.22 3.45 2.70
C THR A 118 -7.65 3.82 3.09
N ILE A 119 -8.50 2.87 3.45
CA ILE A 119 -9.90 3.15 3.81
C ILE A 119 -10.00 3.81 5.18
N TYR A 120 -9.18 3.34 6.12
CA TYR A 120 -9.29 3.66 7.54
C TYR A 120 -8.26 4.70 8.00
N GLY A 121 -7.26 5.00 7.17
CA GLY A 121 -6.29 6.06 7.45
C GLY A 121 -5.27 5.70 8.53
N THR A 122 -5.09 4.43 8.83
CA THR A 122 -4.04 3.94 9.73
C THR A 122 -2.79 3.52 8.95
N ARG A 123 -1.60 3.74 9.51
CA ARG A 123 -0.33 3.23 9.00
C ARG A 123 0.48 2.60 10.12
N TRP A 124 1.34 1.66 9.77
CA TRP A 124 2.40 1.17 10.66
C TRP A 124 3.52 2.20 10.70
N ALA A 125 3.67 2.91 11.82
CA ALA A 125 4.82 3.81 12.05
C ALA A 125 6.12 3.02 12.28
N GLU A 126 6.00 1.84 12.88
CA GLU A 126 7.09 0.90 13.12
C GLU A 126 6.68 -0.48 12.61
N LEU A 127 7.62 -1.22 12.03
CA LEU A 127 7.37 -2.58 11.54
C LEU A 127 7.36 -3.58 12.70
N PRO A 128 6.54 -4.64 12.64
CA PRO A 128 6.60 -5.71 13.63
C PRO A 128 7.94 -6.44 13.54
N ASP A 129 8.53 -6.76 14.70
CA ASP A 129 9.68 -7.66 14.79
C ASP A 129 9.20 -9.12 14.76
N THR A 130 9.30 -9.74 13.59
CA THR A 130 8.85 -11.10 13.30
C THR A 130 9.97 -12.14 13.49
N GLY A 131 11.13 -11.74 14.01
CA GLY A 131 12.30 -12.60 14.13
C GLY A 131 12.74 -13.17 12.78
N ASN A 132 12.81 -14.50 12.68
CA ASN A 132 13.22 -15.19 11.46
C ASN A 132 12.08 -15.44 10.46
N VAL A 133 10.82 -15.16 10.84
CA VAL A 133 9.67 -15.33 9.95
C VAL A 133 9.65 -14.19 8.93
N PRO A 134 9.65 -14.46 7.61
CA PRO A 134 9.65 -13.41 6.59
C PRO A 134 8.44 -12.48 6.70
N LEU A 135 8.68 -11.17 6.76
CA LEU A 135 7.62 -10.17 6.72
C LEU A 135 7.14 -9.95 5.27
N VAL A 136 5.85 -10.10 5.04
CA VAL A 136 5.16 -9.82 3.79
C VAL A 136 4.26 -8.61 3.97
N ALA A 137 4.42 -7.58 3.14
CA ALA A 137 3.72 -6.32 3.34
C ALA A 137 3.07 -5.77 2.06
N ASP A 138 1.78 -5.44 2.17
CA ASP A 138 1.08 -4.61 1.17
C ASP A 138 1.48 -3.14 1.39
N LEU A 139 2.26 -2.59 0.46
CA LEU A 139 2.65 -1.18 0.45
C LEU A 139 1.91 -0.39 -0.64
N SER A 140 0.85 -0.93 -1.25
CA SER A 140 0.20 -0.33 -2.42
C SER A 140 -0.01 1.18 -2.32
N SER A 141 -0.41 1.69 -1.15
CA SER A 141 -0.72 3.11 -0.92
C SER A 141 0.39 3.97 -0.32
N CYS A 142 1.53 3.39 0.04
CA CYS A 142 2.64 4.12 0.66
C CYS A 142 4.02 3.75 0.11
N ILE A 143 4.11 2.82 -0.85
CA ILE A 143 5.36 2.54 -1.54
C ILE A 143 5.87 3.83 -2.19
N LEU A 144 7.18 4.06 -2.11
CA LEU A 144 7.84 5.30 -2.57
C LEU A 144 7.42 6.60 -1.85
N SER A 145 6.66 6.54 -0.75
CA SER A 145 6.27 7.78 -0.03
C SER A 145 7.32 8.28 0.95
N GLU A 146 8.18 7.38 1.43
CA GLU A 146 9.25 7.62 2.39
C GLU A 146 10.34 6.53 2.21
N PRO A 147 11.56 6.73 2.73
CA PRO A 147 12.59 5.70 2.73
C PRO A 147 12.11 4.46 3.50
N VAL A 148 12.44 3.29 2.95
CA VAL A 148 12.11 1.98 3.55
C VAL A 148 13.36 1.11 3.50
N ASP A 149 13.67 0.43 4.60
CA ASP A 149 14.70 -0.59 4.64
C ASP A 149 14.13 -1.91 4.09
N VAL A 150 14.36 -2.15 2.79
CA VAL A 150 13.85 -3.32 2.06
C VAL A 150 14.37 -4.64 2.66
N SER A 151 15.54 -4.64 3.31
CA SER A 151 16.13 -5.85 3.91
C SER A 151 15.28 -6.45 5.06
N LYS A 152 14.40 -5.64 5.66
CA LYS A 152 13.47 -6.09 6.72
C LYS A 152 12.28 -6.90 6.20
N TYR A 153 12.10 -6.98 4.89
CA TYR A 153 10.95 -7.64 4.28
C TYR A 153 11.38 -8.92 3.56
N GLY A 154 10.57 -9.97 3.65
CA GLY A 154 10.64 -11.07 2.70
C GLY A 154 10.02 -10.68 1.36
N VAL A 155 8.83 -10.06 1.41
CA VAL A 155 8.11 -9.60 0.21
C VAL A 155 7.46 -8.25 0.46
N ILE A 156 7.69 -7.30 -0.46
CA ILE A 156 6.90 -6.08 -0.62
C ILE A 156 6.07 -6.26 -1.89
N TYR A 157 4.79 -5.91 -1.86
CA TYR A 157 3.99 -5.80 -3.09
C TYR A 157 3.13 -4.56 -3.08
N ALA A 158 2.89 -4.01 -4.27
CA ALA A 158 2.12 -2.79 -4.44
C ALA A 158 1.46 -2.73 -5.83
N GLY A 159 0.14 -2.57 -5.84
CA GLY A 159 -0.56 -2.13 -7.06
C GLY A 159 -0.20 -0.67 -7.36
N ALA A 160 0.19 -0.37 -8.60
CA ALA A 160 0.78 0.93 -8.96
C ALA A 160 -0.20 2.12 -8.83
N GLN A 161 -1.52 1.87 -8.94
CA GLN A 161 -2.59 2.87 -9.10
C GLN A 161 -2.81 3.84 -7.93
N LYS A 162 -2.01 3.76 -6.87
CA LYS A 162 -2.14 4.65 -5.71
C LYS A 162 -0.97 5.63 -5.66
N ASN A 163 0.25 5.14 -5.45
CA ASN A 163 1.41 6.00 -5.22
C ASN A 163 2.54 5.87 -6.26
N MET A 164 2.39 5.03 -7.31
CA MET A 164 3.46 4.76 -8.27
C MET A 164 3.11 4.98 -9.74
N GLY A 165 1.83 5.17 -10.09
CA GLY A 165 1.43 5.34 -11.48
C GLY A 165 0.02 4.83 -11.77
N PRO A 166 -0.25 4.35 -13.00
CA PRO A 166 -1.58 3.93 -13.42
C PRO A 166 -1.94 2.51 -12.96
N ALA A 167 -3.23 2.20 -12.97
CA ALA A 167 -3.71 0.82 -12.79
C ALA A 167 -3.27 -0.11 -13.93
N GLY A 168 -3.15 -1.40 -13.63
CA GLY A 168 -2.73 -2.43 -14.58
C GLY A 168 -1.34 -3.00 -14.31
N LEU A 169 -0.53 -2.33 -13.49
CA LEU A 169 0.77 -2.79 -13.01
C LEU A 169 0.74 -3.08 -11.51
N THR A 170 1.37 -4.18 -11.12
CA THR A 170 1.73 -4.53 -9.74
C THR A 170 3.23 -4.73 -9.67
N VAL A 171 3.89 -4.10 -8.71
CA VAL A 171 5.30 -4.36 -8.41
C VAL A 171 5.37 -5.35 -7.25
N VAL A 172 6.26 -6.33 -7.35
CA VAL A 172 6.62 -7.24 -6.26
C VAL A 172 8.14 -7.20 -6.08
N ILE A 173 8.61 -6.92 -4.88
CA ILE A 173 10.03 -7.00 -4.49
C ILE A 173 10.13 -8.17 -3.53
N ILE A 174 10.80 -9.24 -3.95
CA ILE A 174 10.82 -10.53 -3.24
C ILE A 174 12.25 -11.01 -3.05
N ARG A 175 12.58 -11.43 -1.82
CA ARG A 175 13.90 -11.98 -1.49
C ARG A 175 14.12 -13.30 -2.23
N GLU A 176 15.30 -13.48 -2.82
CA GLU A 176 15.56 -14.58 -3.76
C GLU A 176 15.43 -15.98 -3.14
N ASP A 177 15.75 -16.15 -1.86
CA ASP A 177 15.62 -17.41 -1.12
C ASP A 177 14.16 -17.88 -0.94
N LEU A 178 13.18 -17.00 -1.17
CA LEU A 178 11.75 -17.30 -1.09
C LEU A 178 11.17 -17.79 -2.42
N ILE A 179 11.96 -17.79 -3.51
CA ILE A 179 11.50 -18.14 -4.86
C ILE A 179 11.85 -19.60 -5.18
N GLY A 180 10.95 -20.30 -5.89
CA GLY A 180 11.22 -21.63 -6.44
C GLY A 180 10.57 -22.81 -5.71
N ASN A 181 9.74 -22.54 -4.70
CA ASN A 181 9.07 -23.56 -3.90
C ASN A 181 7.54 -23.44 -3.95
N ALA A 182 6.98 -23.08 -5.12
CA ALA A 182 5.55 -22.98 -5.28
C ALA A 182 4.85 -24.33 -5.03
N LYS A 183 3.67 -24.29 -4.40
CA LYS A 183 2.87 -25.49 -4.12
C LYS A 183 2.49 -26.20 -5.41
N GLU A 184 2.43 -27.53 -5.38
CA GLU A 184 1.93 -28.32 -6.49
C GLU A 184 0.52 -27.85 -6.93
N GLY A 185 0.31 -27.74 -8.24
CA GLY A 185 -0.94 -27.21 -8.81
C GLY A 185 -1.01 -25.68 -8.89
N THR A 186 0.02 -24.94 -8.44
CA THR A 186 0.11 -23.50 -8.67
C THR A 186 0.16 -23.21 -10.18
N PRO A 187 -0.76 -22.39 -10.74
CA PRO A 187 -0.72 -22.04 -12.15
C PRO A 187 0.59 -21.35 -12.52
N THR A 188 1.12 -21.62 -13.73
CA THR A 188 2.38 -21.05 -14.24
C THR A 188 2.44 -19.51 -14.12
N MET A 189 1.32 -18.82 -14.37
CA MET A 189 1.26 -17.35 -14.23
C MET A 189 1.33 -16.85 -12.78
N PHE A 190 1.06 -17.73 -11.81
CA PHE A 190 1.07 -17.40 -10.37
C PHE A 190 2.34 -17.87 -9.67
N ASP A 191 3.24 -18.58 -10.35
CA ASP A 191 4.54 -18.98 -9.82
C ASP A 191 5.57 -17.84 -9.96
N TYR A 192 6.11 -17.36 -8.83
CA TYR A 192 7.13 -16.31 -8.84
C TYR A 192 8.43 -16.73 -9.51
N LYS A 193 8.78 -18.03 -9.51
CA LYS A 193 9.97 -18.52 -10.19
C LYS A 193 9.85 -18.30 -11.69
N THR A 194 8.70 -18.66 -12.26
CA THR A 194 8.39 -18.40 -13.67
C THR A 194 8.52 -16.91 -14.01
N GLN A 195 8.00 -16.02 -13.16
CA GLN A 195 8.10 -14.57 -13.40
C GLN A 195 9.54 -14.07 -13.31
N ALA A 196 10.30 -14.52 -12.31
CA ALA A 196 11.70 -14.13 -12.09
C ALA A 196 12.63 -14.62 -13.22
N ASP A 197 12.51 -15.90 -13.61
CA ASP A 197 13.34 -16.51 -14.67
C ASP A 197 13.16 -15.81 -16.02
N ASN A 198 11.99 -15.18 -16.25
CA ASN A 198 11.65 -14.51 -17.50
C ASN A 198 11.73 -12.98 -17.42
N GLY A 199 12.28 -12.40 -16.35
CA GLY A 199 12.38 -10.95 -16.17
C GLY A 199 11.03 -10.25 -16.26
N SER A 200 9.99 -10.83 -15.66
CA SER A 200 8.59 -10.35 -15.73
C SER A 200 7.96 -10.35 -17.13
N MET A 201 8.60 -11.03 -18.09
CA MET A 201 8.15 -11.10 -19.48
C MET A 201 7.91 -12.55 -19.90
N TYR A 202 7.29 -13.37 -19.05
CA TYR A 202 6.85 -14.71 -19.46
C TYR A 202 5.74 -14.60 -20.52
N ASN A 203 4.70 -13.83 -20.23
CA ASN A 203 3.69 -13.39 -21.19
C ASN A 203 3.85 -11.88 -21.51
N THR A 204 2.92 -11.31 -22.26
CA THR A 204 2.92 -9.87 -22.57
C THR A 204 2.76 -9.03 -21.28
N PRO A 205 3.77 -8.25 -20.86
CA PRO A 205 3.69 -7.41 -19.66
C PRO A 205 2.85 -6.14 -19.92
N PRO A 206 2.42 -5.40 -18.89
CA PRO A 206 1.74 -4.12 -19.04
C PRO A 206 2.72 -3.01 -19.46
N THR A 207 3.16 -3.05 -20.73
CA THR A 207 4.27 -2.25 -21.27
C THR A 207 4.15 -0.75 -20.96
N TYR A 208 2.97 -0.17 -21.18
CA TYR A 208 2.71 1.24 -20.90
C TYR A 208 2.75 1.57 -19.40
N GLY A 209 2.23 0.68 -18.54
CA GLY A 209 2.27 0.86 -17.09
C GLY A 209 3.70 0.89 -16.55
N ILE A 210 4.56 0.02 -17.07
CA ILE A 210 5.99 -0.05 -16.72
C ILE A 210 6.73 1.20 -17.21
N TYR A 211 6.44 1.67 -18.43
CA TYR A 211 6.99 2.92 -18.93
C TYR A 211 6.60 4.12 -18.05
N ILE A 212 5.32 4.24 -17.66
CA ILE A 212 4.90 5.34 -16.78
C ILE A 212 5.54 5.24 -15.40
N LEU A 213 5.68 4.03 -14.83
CA LEU A 213 6.41 3.85 -13.58
C LEU A 213 7.86 4.38 -13.69
N LYS A 214 8.54 4.09 -14.80
CA LYS A 214 9.89 4.63 -15.06
C LYS A 214 9.92 6.15 -14.96
N LEU A 215 9.00 6.84 -15.64
CA LEU A 215 8.90 8.30 -15.61
C LEU A 215 8.55 8.84 -14.22
N VAL A 216 7.72 8.14 -13.45
CA VAL A 216 7.41 8.51 -12.06
C VAL A 216 8.65 8.39 -11.18
N LEU A 217 9.48 7.36 -11.39
CA LEU A 217 10.73 7.19 -10.66
C LEU A 217 11.75 8.30 -11.00
N GLU A 218 11.88 8.65 -12.28
CA GLU A 218 12.68 9.81 -12.73
C GLU A 218 12.20 11.09 -12.02
N TRP A 219 10.89 11.34 -12.02
CA TRP A 219 10.29 12.49 -11.31
C TRP A 219 10.57 12.48 -9.80
N ILE A 220 10.51 11.32 -9.13
CA ILE A 220 10.86 11.22 -7.71
C ILE A 220 12.33 11.57 -7.47
N GLN A 221 13.24 11.10 -8.34
CA GLN A 221 14.66 11.43 -8.24
C GLN A 221 14.88 12.93 -8.44
N ASP A 222 14.24 13.54 -9.43
CA ASP A 222 14.32 15.00 -9.69
C ASP A 222 13.79 15.84 -8.52
N LYS A 223 12.88 15.29 -7.72
CA LYS A 223 12.36 15.91 -6.50
C LYS A 223 13.24 15.72 -5.27
N GLY A 224 14.39 15.05 -5.38
CA GLY A 224 15.31 14.80 -4.28
C GLY A 224 15.19 13.41 -3.64
N GLY A 225 14.52 12.46 -4.31
CA GLY A 225 14.40 11.09 -3.85
C GLY A 225 13.42 10.90 -2.69
N LEU A 226 13.52 9.76 -2.00
CA LEU A 226 12.54 9.38 -0.97
C LEU A 226 12.59 10.21 0.30
N GLU A 227 13.75 10.78 0.66
CA GLU A 227 13.85 11.69 1.82
C GLU A 227 13.04 12.98 1.59
N ALA A 228 13.18 13.59 0.40
CA ALA A 228 12.40 14.75 0.03
C ALA A 228 10.90 14.41 -0.09
N MET A 229 10.55 13.21 -0.58
CA MET A 229 9.15 12.74 -0.59
C MET A 229 8.60 12.61 0.83
N LYS A 230 9.37 12.06 1.77
CA LYS A 230 8.97 11.94 3.18
C LYS A 230 8.67 13.31 3.77
N GLU A 231 9.59 14.26 3.65
CA GLU A 231 9.39 15.61 4.17
C GLU A 231 8.16 16.29 3.57
N LEU A 232 7.95 16.17 2.26
CA LEU A 232 6.78 16.74 1.58
C LEU A 232 5.47 16.10 2.08
N ASN A 233 5.45 14.78 2.21
CA ASN A 233 4.29 14.03 2.64
C ASN A 233 3.95 14.30 4.12
N GLU A 234 4.95 14.41 4.99
CA GLU A 234 4.77 14.83 6.38
C GLU A 234 4.21 16.25 6.48
N LYS A 235 4.72 17.21 5.68
CA LYS A 235 4.19 18.58 5.62
C LYS A 235 2.72 18.62 5.20
N LYS A 236 2.37 17.91 4.12
CA LYS A 236 0.97 17.79 3.65
C LYS A 236 0.05 17.22 4.73
N ALA A 237 0.43 16.07 5.31
CA ALA A 237 -0.37 15.42 6.33
C ALA A 237 -0.55 16.32 7.56
N LYS A 238 0.53 17.01 7.99
CA LYS A 238 0.51 17.94 9.12
C LYS A 238 -0.49 19.07 8.93
N ILE A 239 -0.57 19.69 7.74
CA ILE A 239 -1.53 20.77 7.47
C ILE A 239 -2.98 20.33 7.73
N ILE A 240 -3.36 19.14 7.26
CA ILE A 240 -4.72 18.61 7.46
C ILE A 240 -4.94 18.21 8.92
N TYR A 241 -4.01 17.47 9.51
CA TYR A 241 -4.17 16.97 10.87
C TYR A 241 -4.16 18.10 11.91
N ASP A 242 -3.33 19.13 11.76
CA ASP A 242 -3.33 20.30 12.63
C ASP A 242 -4.70 21.00 12.61
N PHE A 243 -5.31 21.14 11.42
CA PHE A 243 -6.66 21.68 11.31
C PHE A 243 -7.69 20.77 11.99
N LEU A 244 -7.69 19.47 11.67
CA LEU A 244 -8.62 18.48 12.24
C LEU A 244 -8.53 18.39 13.77
N ASP A 245 -7.34 18.58 14.35
CA ASP A 245 -7.15 18.54 15.81
C ASP A 245 -7.65 19.82 16.51
N SER A 246 -7.80 20.92 15.76
CA SER A 246 -8.30 22.21 16.26
C SER A 246 -9.75 22.51 15.89
N SER A 247 -10.34 21.73 14.98
CA SER A 247 -11.69 21.93 14.47
C SER A 247 -12.74 21.52 15.51
N ALA A 248 -13.80 22.31 15.63
CA ALA A 248 -14.98 21.98 16.45
C ALA A 248 -15.94 21.05 15.71
N MET A 249 -15.96 21.13 14.37
CA MET A 249 -16.84 20.34 13.51
C MET A 249 -16.21 19.04 13.00
N PHE A 250 -15.02 19.11 12.41
CA PHE A 250 -14.39 17.97 11.76
C PHE A 250 -13.51 17.20 12.74
N LYS A 251 -13.57 15.87 12.68
CA LYS A 251 -12.76 14.98 13.51
C LYS A 251 -12.04 13.95 12.66
N PRO A 252 -10.73 13.70 12.89
CA PRO A 252 -10.03 12.61 12.24
C PRO A 252 -10.55 11.27 12.79
N THR A 253 -10.62 10.23 11.95
CA THR A 253 -11.04 8.90 12.43
C THR A 253 -9.90 8.11 13.08
N VAL A 254 -8.67 8.63 13.05
CA VAL A 254 -7.44 8.03 13.59
C VAL A 254 -6.69 9.08 14.41
N GLN A 255 -6.16 8.66 15.56
CA GLN A 255 -5.42 9.53 16.48
C GLN A 255 -3.98 9.06 16.67
N GLY A 256 -3.11 9.98 17.08
CA GLY A 256 -1.74 9.66 17.51
C GLY A 256 -0.84 9.12 16.40
N LYS A 257 0.04 8.19 16.79
CA LYS A 257 1.15 7.66 15.95
C LYS A 257 0.70 6.90 14.71
N ASP A 258 -0.53 6.39 14.71
CA ASP A 258 -1.04 5.51 13.65
C ASP A 258 -1.60 6.27 12.45
N ARG A 259 -1.64 7.61 12.49
CA ARG A 259 -2.16 8.44 11.40
C ARG A 259 -1.38 8.22 10.09
N SER A 260 -2.11 7.88 9.04
CA SER A 260 -1.57 7.75 7.68
C SER A 260 -1.11 9.10 7.14
N LEU A 261 0.07 9.11 6.51
CA LEU A 261 0.55 10.26 5.76
C LEU A 261 -0.10 10.37 4.36
N MET A 262 -0.81 9.33 3.92
CA MET A 262 -1.27 9.17 2.54
C MET A 262 -2.79 9.30 2.41
N ASN A 263 -3.54 8.89 3.43
CA ASN A 263 -5.00 8.87 3.40
C ASN A 263 -5.55 9.38 4.74
N VAL A 264 -6.15 10.56 4.73
CA VAL A 264 -6.69 11.23 5.90
C VAL A 264 -8.22 11.17 5.87
N PRO A 265 -8.85 10.15 6.49
CA PRO A 265 -10.28 10.11 6.72
C PRO A 265 -10.70 11.01 7.88
N PHE A 266 -11.84 11.68 7.71
CA PHE A 266 -12.42 12.57 8.70
C PHE A 266 -13.95 12.61 8.54
N VAL A 267 -14.63 12.97 9.63
CA VAL A 267 -16.10 13.00 9.72
C VAL A 267 -16.53 14.25 10.49
N THR A 268 -17.75 14.74 10.26
CA THR A 268 -18.39 15.74 11.13
C THR A 268 -19.12 15.10 12.32
N GLY A 269 -19.44 13.80 12.22
CA GLY A 269 -20.33 13.11 13.15
C GLY A 269 -21.81 13.25 12.80
N ASN A 270 -22.15 13.89 11.66
CA ASN A 270 -23.49 13.99 11.13
C ASN A 270 -23.50 13.68 9.62
N ASP A 271 -24.20 12.63 9.22
CA ASP A 271 -24.24 12.16 7.82
C ASP A 271 -24.79 13.19 6.83
N GLU A 272 -25.72 14.06 7.26
CA GLU A 272 -26.27 15.14 6.43
C GLU A 272 -25.22 16.23 6.20
N LEU A 273 -24.45 16.59 7.23
CA LEU A 273 -23.34 17.54 7.11
C LEU A 273 -22.20 16.96 6.26
N ASP A 274 -21.86 15.68 6.43
CA ASP A 274 -20.86 15.00 5.59
C ASP A 274 -21.31 14.99 4.12
N ALA A 275 -22.59 14.70 3.85
CA ALA A 275 -23.15 14.74 2.50
C ALA A 275 -23.14 16.16 1.90
N LYS A 276 -23.48 17.18 2.71
CA LYS A 276 -23.42 18.59 2.32
C LYS A 276 -21.99 19.01 1.99
N PHE A 277 -21.02 18.69 2.85
CA PHE A 277 -19.61 18.98 2.63
C PHE A 277 -19.11 18.38 1.31
N VAL A 278 -19.40 17.09 1.07
CA VAL A 278 -18.99 16.41 -0.17
C VAL A 278 -19.59 17.09 -1.42
N ALA A 279 -20.86 17.50 -1.35
CA ALA A 279 -21.53 18.18 -2.45
C ALA A 279 -20.94 19.56 -2.74
N GLU A 280 -20.65 20.34 -1.70
CA GLU A 280 -20.05 21.68 -1.82
C GLU A 280 -18.58 21.62 -2.24
N ALA A 281 -17.80 20.68 -1.69
CA ALA A 281 -16.42 20.42 -2.07
C ALA A 281 -16.32 20.12 -3.57
N LYS A 282 -17.24 19.30 -4.10
CA LYS A 282 -17.32 19.01 -5.55
C LYS A 282 -17.58 20.27 -6.37
N LYS A 283 -18.46 21.17 -5.93
CA LYS A 283 -18.72 22.46 -6.62
C LYS A 283 -17.51 23.38 -6.56
N ALA A 284 -16.72 23.32 -5.49
CA ALA A 284 -15.47 24.05 -5.32
C ALA A 284 -14.27 23.40 -6.07
N GLY A 285 -14.49 22.30 -6.80
CA GLY A 285 -13.46 21.64 -7.61
C GLY A 285 -12.69 20.52 -6.90
N PHE A 286 -13.01 20.21 -5.64
CA PHE A 286 -12.44 19.05 -4.95
C PHE A 286 -13.12 17.77 -5.41
N ILE A 287 -12.38 16.94 -6.13
CA ILE A 287 -12.84 15.63 -6.61
C ILE A 287 -12.41 14.51 -5.66
N ASN A 288 -13.20 13.43 -5.63
CA ASN A 288 -12.89 12.20 -4.90
C ASN A 288 -12.66 12.35 -3.39
N ILE A 289 -13.24 13.37 -2.74
CA ILE A 289 -13.16 13.58 -1.29
C ILE A 289 -14.14 12.70 -0.50
N LYS A 290 -15.18 12.15 -1.14
CA LYS A 290 -16.14 11.27 -0.49
C LYS A 290 -15.42 10.05 0.08
N GLY A 291 -15.64 9.76 1.36
CA GLY A 291 -15.10 8.60 2.03
C GLY A 291 -15.59 7.29 1.42
N HIS A 292 -14.91 6.20 1.76
CA HIS A 292 -15.27 4.89 1.22
C HIS A 292 -16.66 4.46 1.69
N ARG A 293 -17.45 3.84 0.81
CA ARG A 293 -18.85 3.47 1.07
C ARG A 293 -19.09 2.64 2.34
N SER A 294 -18.07 1.94 2.84
CA SER A 294 -18.17 1.10 4.04
C SER A 294 -17.99 1.87 5.35
N VAL A 295 -17.54 3.13 5.31
CA VAL A 295 -17.26 3.95 6.49
C VAL A 295 -17.93 5.33 6.44
N GLY A 296 -18.39 5.78 5.27
CA GLY A 296 -19.00 7.12 5.14
C GLY A 296 -17.95 8.24 5.22
N GLY A 297 -18.40 9.44 5.58
CA GLY A 297 -17.55 10.61 5.80
C GLY A 297 -16.76 11.08 4.57
N MET A 298 -15.60 11.65 4.86
CA MET A 298 -14.66 12.20 3.89
C MET A 298 -13.31 11.49 3.99
N ARG A 299 -12.52 11.56 2.91
CA ARG A 299 -11.13 11.11 2.90
C ARG A 299 -10.29 11.90 1.91
N ALA A 300 -9.33 12.66 2.42
CA ALA A 300 -8.30 13.28 1.59
C ALA A 300 -7.18 12.26 1.31
N SER A 301 -6.98 11.89 0.04
CA SER A 301 -5.82 11.08 -0.36
C SER A 301 -4.74 11.99 -0.92
N ILE A 302 -3.60 12.02 -0.23
CA ILE A 302 -2.53 13.01 -0.39
C ILE A 302 -1.20 12.35 -0.79
N TYR A 303 -1.28 11.34 -1.67
CA TYR A 303 -0.17 10.64 -2.32
C TYR A 303 0.92 11.58 -2.85
N ASN A 304 2.08 11.05 -3.22
CA ASN A 304 3.26 11.83 -3.63
C ASN A 304 2.92 12.97 -4.62
N ALA A 305 2.12 12.67 -5.65
CA ALA A 305 1.76 13.61 -6.70
C ALA A 305 0.69 14.66 -6.32
N MET A 306 0.06 14.55 -5.12
CA MET A 306 -0.85 15.59 -4.64
C MET A 306 -0.03 16.84 -4.25
N PRO A 307 -0.23 18.00 -4.92
CA PRO A 307 0.45 19.24 -4.58
C PRO A 307 0.06 19.71 -3.16
N ILE A 308 1.00 20.37 -2.47
CA ILE A 308 0.76 20.92 -1.14
C ILE A 308 -0.31 22.03 -1.17
N GLU A 309 -0.37 22.79 -2.27
CA GLU A 309 -1.36 23.83 -2.52
C GLU A 309 -2.79 23.26 -2.59
N GLY A 310 -2.93 22.01 -3.06
CA GLY A 310 -4.22 21.31 -3.05
C GLY A 310 -4.68 20.97 -1.64
N VAL A 311 -3.74 20.67 -0.74
CA VAL A 311 -3.98 20.40 0.68
C VAL A 311 -4.34 21.69 1.43
N GLU A 312 -3.60 22.77 1.18
CA GLU A 312 -3.87 24.09 1.76
C GLU A 312 -5.27 24.59 1.39
N LYS A 313 -5.62 24.53 0.09
CA LYS A 313 -6.97 24.90 -0.39
C LYS A 313 -8.07 24.04 0.23
N LEU A 314 -7.81 22.75 0.45
CA LEU A 314 -8.78 21.89 1.12
C LEU A 314 -9.02 22.37 2.56
N VAL A 315 -7.97 22.70 3.31
CA VAL A 315 -8.11 23.20 4.68
C VAL A 315 -8.79 24.57 4.72
N GLU A 316 -8.49 25.47 3.77
CA GLU A 316 -9.21 26.75 3.63
C GLU A 316 -10.70 26.53 3.39
N PHE A 317 -11.05 25.59 2.51
CA PHE A 317 -12.43 25.21 2.26
C PHE A 317 -13.10 24.61 3.50
N MET A 318 -12.40 23.75 4.24
CA MET A 318 -12.92 23.15 5.48
C MET A 318 -13.19 24.22 6.55
N LYS A 319 -12.26 25.18 6.75
CA LYS A 319 -12.46 26.32 7.66
C LYS A 319 -13.68 27.15 7.30
N LYS A 320 -13.86 27.44 6.01
CA LYS A 320 -15.02 28.19 5.52
C LYS A 320 -16.32 27.40 5.75
N PHE A 321 -16.33 26.12 5.41
CA PHE A 321 -17.51 25.27 5.61
C PHE A 321 -17.89 25.20 7.08
N GLU A 322 -16.91 25.01 7.98
CA GLU A 322 -17.15 25.02 9.42
C GLU A 322 -17.74 26.35 9.89
N ALA A 323 -17.19 27.49 9.49
CA ALA A 323 -17.72 28.80 9.87
C ALA A 323 -19.15 29.06 9.38
N GLU A 324 -19.55 28.48 8.24
CA GLU A 324 -20.88 28.65 7.63
C GLU A 324 -21.91 27.63 8.16
N ASN A 325 -21.49 26.62 8.92
CA ASN A 325 -22.34 25.48 9.33
C ASN A 325 -22.19 25.08 10.82
N ALA A 326 -21.40 25.81 11.61
CA ALA A 326 -21.20 25.60 13.05
C ALA A 326 -22.32 26.21 13.91
#